data_AF-A0A2N2GA14-F1
#
_entry.id   AF-A0A2N2GA14-F1
#
_cell.length_a   1.000
_cell.length_b   1.000
_cell.length_c   1.000
_cell.angle_alpha   90.00
_cell.angle_beta   90.00
_cell.angle_gamma   90.00
#
_symmetry.space_group_name_H-M   'P 1'
#
loop_
_entity.id
_entity.type
_entity.pdbx_description
1 polymer ?
#
loop_
_entity_poly.entity_id
_entity_poly.type
_entity_poly.pdbx_seq_one_letter_code
_entity_poly.pdbx_strand_id
1 'polypeptide(L)'
;MARQETGHYEFYKRLHEQLPESPEIQPSGADPFDYKKHQLLEDRIFNRLDVVRKTPKIQTLGDALVFMIDIEMDVVDYFENARKLVNLQGQAMMGKIINEEKSHVKQLLDFRQHYKTTALR
;
A
#
# COMPACT_ATOMS: atom_id res chain seq x y z
N MET A 1 -10.99 6.19 5.14
CA MET A 1 -9.55 6.02 5.00
C MET A 1 -8.89 5.78 6.37
N ALA A 2 -8.54 6.77 7.20
CA ALA A 2 -7.76 6.49 8.43
C ALA A 2 -8.27 5.36 9.37
N ARG A 3 -9.59 5.22 9.58
CA ARG A 3 -10.17 4.10 10.34
C ARG A 3 -10.10 2.75 9.62
N GLN A 4 -10.13 2.75 8.29
CA GLN A 4 -9.96 1.55 7.45
C GLN A 4 -8.50 1.09 7.49
N GLU A 5 -7.53 2.02 7.45
CA GLU A 5 -6.10 1.71 7.60
C GLU A 5 -5.76 1.06 8.94
N THR A 6 -6.41 1.47 10.03
CA THR A 6 -6.27 0.79 11.32
C THR A 6 -6.78 -0.67 11.25
N GLY A 7 -7.84 -0.91 10.47
CA GLY A 7 -8.33 -2.24 10.18
C GLY A 7 -7.33 -3.08 9.38
N HIS A 8 -6.65 -2.47 8.40
CA HIS A 8 -5.57 -3.12 7.65
C HIS A 8 -4.43 -3.56 8.57
N TYR A 9 -3.98 -2.69 9.48
CA TYR A 9 -2.93 -3.03 10.45
C TYR A 9 -3.29 -4.26 11.30
N GLU A 10 -4.47 -4.25 11.93
CA GLU A 10 -4.93 -5.37 12.77
C GLU A 10 -5.10 -6.66 11.97
N PHE A 11 -5.47 -6.54 10.71
CA PHE A 11 -5.54 -7.67 9.78
C PHE A 11 -4.14 -8.23 9.47
N TYR A 12 -3.17 -7.38 9.12
CA TYR A 12 -1.80 -7.81 8.84
C TYR A 12 -1.15 -8.49 10.02
N LYS A 13 -1.38 -7.96 11.22
CA LYS A 13 -0.90 -8.57 12.45
C LYS A 13 -1.42 -10.00 12.61
N ARG A 14 -2.72 -10.23 12.41
CA ARG A 14 -3.31 -11.57 12.45
C ARG A 14 -2.80 -12.48 11.34
N LEU A 15 -2.64 -11.95 10.12
CA LEU A 15 -2.10 -12.73 9.01
C LEU A 15 -0.68 -13.19 9.34
N HIS A 16 0.17 -12.31 9.86
CA HIS A 16 1.52 -12.62 10.28
C HIS A 16 1.56 -13.66 11.41
N GLU A 17 0.68 -13.55 12.41
CA GLU A 17 0.52 -14.53 13.48
C GLU A 17 0.06 -15.91 12.98
N GLN A 18 -0.61 -15.97 11.81
CA GLN A 18 -1.14 -17.18 11.20
C GLN A 18 -0.26 -17.74 10.07
N LEU A 19 0.82 -17.04 9.69
CA LEU A 19 1.74 -17.55 8.68
C LEU A 19 2.53 -18.73 9.28
N PRO A 20 2.60 -19.89 8.59
CA PRO A 20 3.48 -20.96 9.00
C PRO A 20 4.94 -20.47 8.98
N GLU A 21 5.79 -20.99 9.89
CA GLU A 21 7.22 -20.63 9.98
C GLU A 21 8.00 -20.85 8.67
N SER A 22 7.44 -21.61 7.73
CA SER A 22 7.99 -21.83 6.40
C SER A 22 6.91 -21.61 5.34
N PRO A 23 7.09 -20.69 4.39
CA PRO A 23 6.14 -20.50 3.31
C PRO A 23 6.10 -21.75 2.42
N GLU A 24 4.91 -22.33 2.22
CA GLU A 24 4.68 -23.29 1.14
C GLU A 24 4.75 -22.53 -0.19
N ILE A 25 5.94 -22.52 -0.80
CA ILE A 25 6.14 -21.98 -2.14
C ILE A 25 5.41 -22.91 -3.11
N GLN A 26 4.23 -22.51 -3.56
CA GLN A 26 3.54 -23.25 -4.62
C GLN A 26 4.33 -23.08 -5.93
N PRO A 27 4.61 -24.17 -6.67
CA PRO A 27 5.14 -24.09 -8.03
C PRO A 27 4.00 -23.65 -8.95
N SER A 28 3.71 -22.35 -8.97
CA SER A 28 2.72 -21.75 -9.85
C SER A 28 3.46 -21.01 -10.95
N GLY A 29 3.03 -21.15 -12.21
CA GLY A 29 3.55 -20.41 -13.37
C GLY A 29 3.23 -18.90 -13.35
N ALA A 30 3.07 -18.32 -12.15
CA ALA A 30 2.98 -16.91 -11.89
C ALA A 30 4.38 -16.30 -11.85
N ASP A 31 4.48 -15.00 -12.18
CA ASP A 31 5.74 -14.27 -12.06
C ASP A 31 6.31 -14.41 -10.64
N PRO A 32 7.62 -14.71 -10.51
CA PRO A 32 8.25 -14.90 -9.21
C PRO A 32 8.13 -13.63 -8.35
N PHE A 33 8.27 -13.82 -7.04
CA PHE A 33 8.38 -12.70 -6.10
C PHE A 33 9.61 -11.85 -6.42
N ASP A 34 9.43 -10.55 -6.59
CA ASP A 34 10.53 -9.63 -6.88
C ASP A 34 11.06 -9.03 -5.58
N TYR A 35 12.10 -9.66 -5.02
CA TYR A 35 12.74 -9.22 -3.77
C TYR A 35 13.28 -7.79 -3.85
N LYS A 36 13.85 -7.40 -4.98
CA LYS A 36 14.47 -6.08 -5.15
C LYS A 36 13.39 -5.00 -5.21
N LYS A 37 12.32 -5.23 -5.97
CA LYS A 37 11.15 -4.32 -6.00
C LYS A 37 10.54 -4.23 -4.60
N HIS A 38 10.40 -5.36 -3.90
CA HIS A 38 9.80 -5.39 -2.57
C HIS A 38 10.55 -4.52 -1.56
N GLN A 39 11.87 -4.66 -1.50
CA GLN A 39 12.71 -3.86 -0.60
C GLN A 39 12.63 -2.36 -0.92
N LEU A 40 12.62 -2.00 -2.21
CA LEU A 40 12.46 -0.60 -2.62
C LEU A 40 11.09 -0.03 -2.22
N LEU A 41 10.04 -0.84 -2.25
CA LEU A 41 8.71 -0.44 -1.80
C LEU A 41 8.67 -0.28 -0.27
N GLU A 42 9.31 -1.17 0.49
CA GLU A 42 9.43 -1.02 1.94
C GLU A 42 10.10 0.31 2.33
N ASP A 43 11.20 0.65 1.66
CA ASP A 43 11.85 1.95 1.87
C ASP A 43 10.89 3.10 1.52
N ARG A 44 10.17 3.02 0.40
CA ARG A 44 9.26 4.11 0.00
C ARG A 44 8.06 4.30 0.93
N ILE A 45 7.51 3.20 1.48
CA ILE A 45 6.31 3.20 2.32
C ILE A 45 6.67 3.50 3.78
N PHE A 46 7.70 2.85 4.31
CA PHE A 46 8.00 2.83 5.75
C PHE A 46 9.16 3.74 6.17
N ASN A 47 9.93 4.31 5.23
CA ASN A 47 11.01 5.23 5.58
C ASN A 47 10.48 6.57 6.08
N ARG A 48 10.44 6.71 7.42
CA ARG A 48 10.03 7.94 8.10
C ARG A 48 10.84 9.16 7.69
N LEU A 49 12.11 9.01 7.31
CA LEU A 49 12.93 10.15 6.86
C LEU A 49 12.44 10.69 5.52
N ASP A 50 11.97 9.84 4.62
CA ASP A 50 11.44 10.29 3.33
C ASP A 50 10.08 10.98 3.48
N VAL A 51 9.25 10.53 4.40
CA VAL A 51 8.04 11.26 4.80
C VAL A 51 8.41 12.66 5.30
N VAL A 52 9.33 12.75 6.27
CA VAL A 52 9.79 14.04 6.84
C VAL A 52 10.39 14.96 5.77
N ARG A 53 11.06 14.43 4.75
CA ARG A 53 11.62 15.21 3.63
C ARG A 53 10.56 15.70 2.65
N LYS A 54 9.47 14.96 2.47
CA LYS A 54 8.39 15.31 1.55
C LYS A 54 7.39 16.28 2.18
N THR A 55 7.14 16.19 3.49
CA THR A 55 6.16 17.04 4.18
C THR A 55 6.38 18.55 3.99
N PRO A 56 7.60 19.12 4.08
CA PRO A 56 7.83 20.55 3.88
C PRO A 56 7.54 21.04 2.45
N LYS A 57 7.46 20.13 1.48
CA LYS A 57 7.17 20.45 0.07
C LYS A 57 5.66 20.49 -0.22
N ILE A 58 4.83 20.09 0.74
CA ILE A 58 3.38 20.08 0.61
C ILE A 58 2.87 21.50 0.92
N GLN A 59 2.46 22.22 -0.11
CA GLN A 59 1.98 23.61 0.03
C GLN A 59 0.47 23.72 -0.21
N THR A 60 -0.06 22.79 -0.97
CA THR A 60 -1.48 22.72 -1.32
C THR A 60 -2.09 21.38 -0.92
N LEU A 61 -3.41 21.35 -0.80
CA LEU A 61 -4.17 20.13 -0.66
C LEU A 61 -3.96 19.21 -1.88
N GLY A 62 -3.73 19.78 -3.07
CA GLY A 62 -3.31 19.03 -4.25
C GLY A 62 -2.00 18.27 -4.05
N ASP A 63 -0.99 18.90 -3.45
CA ASP A 63 0.30 18.26 -3.15
C ASP A 63 0.14 17.14 -2.11
N ALA A 64 -0.70 17.36 -1.10
CA ALA A 64 -1.00 16.36 -0.08
C ALA A 64 -1.71 15.15 -0.69
N LEU A 65 -2.66 15.39 -1.60
CA LEU A 65 -3.39 14.34 -2.32
C LEU A 65 -2.46 13.56 -3.24
N VAL A 66 -1.52 14.20 -3.95
CA VAL A 66 -0.51 13.49 -4.74
C VAL A 66 0.33 12.58 -3.84
N PHE A 67 0.81 13.11 -2.72
CA PHE A 67 1.60 12.33 -1.77
C PHE A 67 0.83 11.11 -1.26
N MET A 68 -0.44 11.26 -0.89
CA MET A 68 -1.27 10.14 -0.45
C MET A 68 -1.50 9.12 -1.58
N ILE A 69 -1.81 9.57 -2.80
CA ILE A 69 -1.98 8.69 -3.97
C ILE A 69 -0.73 7.85 -4.21
N ASP A 70 0.45 8.47 -4.16
CA ASP A 70 1.72 7.76 -4.38
C ASP A 70 1.94 6.65 -3.34
N ILE A 71 1.59 6.91 -2.08
CA ILE A 71 1.68 5.91 -1.01
C ILE A 71 0.69 4.77 -1.25
N GLU A 72 -0.58 5.06 -1.53
CA GLU A 72 -1.59 4.02 -1.79
C GLU A 72 -1.19 3.14 -2.98
N MET A 73 -0.63 3.73 -4.04
CA MET A 73 -0.12 2.98 -5.19
C MET A 73 1.08 2.09 -4.83
N ASP A 74 2.02 2.59 -4.02
CA ASP A 74 3.16 1.79 -3.55
C ASP A 74 2.69 0.62 -2.68
N VAL A 75 1.67 0.83 -1.85
CA VAL A 75 1.04 -0.21 -1.00
C VAL A 75 0.34 -1.28 -1.85
N VAL A 76 -0.38 -0.88 -2.91
CA VAL A 76 -0.96 -1.83 -3.88
C VAL A 76 0.12 -2.71 -4.49
N ASP A 77 1.21 -2.10 -4.97
CA ASP A 77 2.32 -2.81 -5.59
C ASP A 77 3.03 -3.76 -4.62
N TYR A 78 3.15 -3.34 -3.35
CA TYR A 78 3.73 -4.12 -2.28
C TYR A 78 2.89 -5.39 -2.03
N PHE A 79 1.58 -5.26 -1.91
CA PHE A 79 0.70 -6.40 -1.66
C PHE A 79 0.51 -7.29 -2.88
N GLU A 80 0.46 -6.76 -4.09
CA GLU A 80 0.44 -7.58 -5.31
C GLU A 80 1.70 -8.46 -5.40
N ASN A 81 2.86 -7.94 -4.99
CA ASN A 81 4.09 -8.73 -4.94
C ASN A 81 4.06 -9.76 -3.79
N ALA A 82 3.72 -9.33 -2.56
CA ALA A 82 3.64 -10.21 -1.39
C ALA A 82 2.62 -11.36 -1.55
N ARG A 83 1.54 -11.12 -2.32
CA ARG A 83 0.51 -12.12 -2.61
C ARG A 83 1.07 -13.39 -3.25
N LYS A 84 2.21 -13.30 -3.94
CA LYS A 84 2.89 -14.45 -4.57
C LYS A 84 3.47 -15.44 -3.55
N LEU A 85 3.65 -15.01 -2.30
CA LEU A 85 4.29 -15.82 -1.24
C LEU A 85 3.29 -16.55 -0.34
N VAL A 86 1.99 -16.33 -0.52
CA VAL A 86 0.95 -16.90 0.35
C VAL A 86 0.09 -17.93 -0.37
N ASN A 87 -0.51 -18.83 0.40
CA ASN A 87 -1.45 -19.84 -0.08
C ASN A 87 -2.74 -19.19 -0.65
N LEU A 88 -3.58 -19.97 -1.33
CA LEU A 88 -4.81 -19.46 -1.99
C LEU A 88 -5.73 -18.68 -1.06
N GLN A 89 -5.86 -19.08 0.21
CA GLN A 89 -6.65 -18.35 1.19
C GLN A 89 -6.03 -16.98 1.49
N GLY A 90 -4.71 -16.94 1.73
CA GLY A 90 -3.94 -15.71 1.86
C GLY A 90 -4.05 -14.82 0.62
N GLN A 91 -4.03 -15.41 -0.58
CA GLN A 91 -4.15 -14.67 -1.83
C GLN A 91 -5.51 -14.00 -1.98
N ALA A 92 -6.59 -14.72 -1.69
CA ALA A 92 -7.94 -14.17 -1.71
C ALA A 92 -8.10 -13.03 -0.70
N MET A 93 -7.49 -13.16 0.48
CA MET A 93 -7.52 -12.12 1.51
C MET A 93 -6.71 -10.87 1.10
N MET A 94 -5.46 -11.03 0.66
CA MET A 94 -4.66 -9.92 0.15
C MET A 94 -5.34 -9.24 -1.05
N GLY A 95 -6.03 -10.00 -1.89
CA GLY A 95 -6.84 -9.47 -2.99
C GLY A 95 -7.94 -8.49 -2.55
N LYS A 96 -8.54 -8.70 -1.37
CA LYS A 96 -9.53 -7.75 -0.82
C LYS A 96 -8.89 -6.42 -0.48
N ILE A 97 -7.75 -6.44 0.22
CA ILE A 97 -7.02 -5.23 0.63
C ILE A 97 -6.54 -4.47 -0.61
N ILE A 98 -5.92 -5.16 -1.57
CA ILE A 98 -5.50 -4.58 -2.84
C ILE A 98 -6.66 -3.83 -3.53
N ASN A 99 -7.87 -4.39 -3.51
CA ASN A 99 -9.03 -3.74 -4.11
C ASN A 99 -9.53 -2.54 -3.29
N GLU A 100 -9.40 -2.57 -1.97
CA GLU A 100 -9.71 -1.45 -1.08
C GLU A 100 -8.72 -0.30 -1.31
N GLU A 101 -7.42 -0.55 -1.38
CA GLU A 101 -6.42 0.50 -1.68
C GLU A 101 -6.60 1.08 -3.09
N LYS A 102 -6.92 0.24 -4.09
CA LYS A 102 -7.30 0.73 -5.44
C LYS A 102 -8.54 1.64 -5.39
N SER A 103 -9.48 1.37 -4.49
CA SER A 103 -10.65 2.23 -4.25
C SER A 103 -10.25 3.56 -3.58
N HIS A 104 -9.33 3.53 -2.61
CA HIS A 104 -8.77 4.73 -2.00
C HIS A 104 -8.07 5.61 -3.04
N VAL A 105 -7.22 5.03 -3.91
CA VAL A 105 -6.60 5.75 -5.04
C VAL A 105 -7.65 6.46 -5.89
N LYS A 106 -8.74 5.77 -6.25
CA LYS A 106 -9.82 6.37 -7.04
C LYS A 106 -10.45 7.57 -6.31
N GLN A 107 -10.77 7.43 -5.03
CA GLN A 107 -11.35 8.52 -4.23
C GLN A 107 -10.40 9.73 -4.12
N LEU A 108 -9.11 9.48 -3.93
CA LEU A 108 -8.10 10.53 -3.83
C LEU A 108 -7.90 11.26 -5.18
N LEU A 109 -7.95 10.53 -6.30
CA LEU A 109 -7.92 11.13 -7.64
C LEU A 109 -9.12 12.05 -7.87
N ASP A 110 -10.32 11.61 -7.48
CA ASP A 110 -11.54 12.43 -7.56
C ASP A 110 -11.38 13.71 -6.72
N PHE A 111 -10.92 13.60 -5.46
CA PHE A 111 -10.65 14.77 -4.63
C PHE A 111 -9.59 15.70 -5.23
N ARG A 112 -8.52 15.14 -5.80
CA ARG A 112 -7.45 15.95 -6.40
C ARG A 112 -7.96 16.79 -7.56
N GLN A 113 -8.91 16.29 -8.35
CA GLN A 113 -9.53 17.05 -9.42
C GLN A 113 -10.22 18.33 -8.90
N HIS A 114 -10.78 18.28 -7.69
CA HIS A 114 -11.50 19.40 -7.08
C HIS A 114 -10.62 20.35 -6.25
N TYR A 115 -9.55 19.84 -5.64
CA TYR A 115 -8.77 20.57 -4.65
C TYR A 115 -7.32 20.87 -5.04
N LYS A 116 -6.98 20.72 -6.32
CA LYS A 116 -5.61 20.80 -6.84
C LYS A 116 -4.82 22.04 -6.39
N THR A 117 -5.47 23.21 -6.32
CA THR A 117 -4.82 24.49 -6.00
C THR A 117 -5.23 25.05 -4.63
N THR A 118 -5.98 24.29 -3.83
CA THR A 118 -6.43 24.73 -2.51
C THR A 118 -5.23 24.82 -1.57
N ALA A 119 -4.92 26.01 -1.06
CA ALA A 119 -3.87 26.20 -0.07
C ALA A 119 -4.20 25.46 1.24
N LEU A 120 -3.19 24.88 1.87
CA LEU A 120 -3.32 24.35 3.23
C LEU A 120 -3.40 25.53 4.20
N ARG A 121 -4.46 25.56 5.03
CA ARG A 121 -4.67 26.57 6.06
C ARG A 121 -3.96 26.20 7.35
#